data_AF-A0A850C7G6-F1
#
_entry.id   AF-A0A850C7G6-F1
#
_cell.length_a   1.000
_cell.length_b   1.000
_cell.length_c   1.000
_cell.angle_alpha   90.00
_cell.angle_beta   90.00
_cell.angle_gamma   90.00
#
_symmetry.space_group_name_H-M   'P 1'
#
loop_
_entity.id
_entity.type
_entity.pdbx_description
1 polymer ?
#
loop_
_entity_poly.entity_id
_entity_poly.type
_entity_poly.pdbx_seq_one_letter_code
_entity_poly.pdbx_strand_id
1 'polypeptide(L)'
;MQFRIAAYGEVRDENGLVLLTRRKRAGRDAGPWHLPGGVIDHGEPPKRAAGRLVGEHTGYEVTVGRPLEAVAVARRGVHTNAIIYAADVKSGPAGDFAGEAAEWVDPARAAGEAHSPFVSAALGLADDRLAGRVDKAPQETRPVPPAKAKKGRRRRGQRFGAYGVVADVDGRILLARIAEGYPGGGTWHLPGGGVDFGESPEAAVAREIYEETGQDALVGGLL
;
A
#
# COMPACT_ATOMS: atom_id res chain seq x y z
N MET A 1 -11.82 -6.05 -13.65
CA MET A 1 -10.64 -5.70 -12.82
C MET A 1 -11.12 -5.47 -11.40
N GLN A 2 -10.37 -5.93 -10.40
CA GLN A 2 -10.72 -5.80 -8.97
C GLN A 2 -9.59 -5.08 -8.23
N PHE A 3 -9.92 -4.04 -7.47
CA PHE A 3 -9.00 -3.40 -6.53
C PHE A 3 -9.14 -3.99 -5.13
N ARG A 4 -8.01 -4.08 -4.42
CA ARG A 4 -7.90 -4.47 -3.01
C ARG A 4 -6.96 -3.50 -2.31
N ILE A 5 -7.20 -3.29 -1.02
CA ILE A 5 -6.31 -2.55 -0.15
C ILE A 5 -5.83 -3.51 0.92
N ALA A 6 -4.53 -3.52 1.16
CA ALA A 6 -3.87 -4.37 2.12
C ALA A 6 -2.98 -3.56 3.06
N ALA A 7 -2.71 -4.12 4.23
CA ALA A 7 -1.78 -3.59 5.20
C ALA A 7 -0.91 -4.72 5.76
N TYR A 8 0.37 -4.45 5.92
CA TYR A 8 1.37 -5.41 6.40
C TYR A 8 2.21 -4.80 7.52
N GLY A 9 2.70 -5.65 8.41
CA GLY A 9 3.71 -5.28 9.39
C GLY A 9 5.07 -5.85 9.00
N GLU A 10 6.07 -4.99 8.88
CA GLU A 10 7.47 -5.40 8.91
C GLU A 10 7.93 -5.39 10.37
N VAL A 11 8.14 -6.59 10.92
CA VAL A 11 8.56 -6.78 12.30
C VAL A 11 9.99 -7.32 12.29
N ARG A 12 10.89 -6.64 12.99
CA ARG A 12 12.29 -7.05 13.15
C ARG A 12 12.62 -7.29 14.61
N ASP A 13 13.49 -8.26 14.87
CA ASP A 13 14.08 -8.45 16.20
C ASP A 13 15.37 -7.61 16.36
N GLU A 14 15.96 -7.70 17.55
CA GLU A 14 17.23 -7.03 17.90
C GLU A 14 18.44 -7.48 17.07
N ASN A 15 18.36 -8.67 16.45
CA ASN A 15 19.40 -9.22 15.58
C ASN A 15 19.15 -8.88 14.10
N GLY A 16 18.09 -8.15 13.78
CA GLY A 16 17.70 -7.78 12.42
C GLY A 16 16.98 -8.89 11.64
N LEU A 17 16.62 -10.01 12.29
CA LEU A 17 15.77 -11.04 11.69
C LEU A 17 14.37 -10.47 11.44
N VAL A 18 13.76 -10.85 10.33
CA VAL A 18 12.42 -10.42 9.96
C VAL A 18 11.40 -11.53 10.25
N LEU A 19 10.27 -11.17 10.89
CA LEU A 19 9.18 -12.11 11.11
C LEU A 19 8.40 -12.32 9.81
N LEU A 20 8.45 -13.53 9.27
CA LEU A 20 7.76 -13.89 8.03
C LEU A 20 6.82 -15.07 8.25
N THR A 21 5.77 -15.15 7.42
CA THR A 21 4.85 -16.28 7.40
C THR A 21 4.96 -17.06 6.11
N ARG A 22 4.70 -18.36 6.18
CA ARG A 22 4.48 -19.19 4.99
C ARG A 22 3.48 -20.29 5.30
N ARG A 23 2.70 -20.68 4.29
CA ARG A 23 1.76 -21.80 4.43
C ARG A 23 2.52 -23.12 4.49
N LYS A 24 2.35 -23.88 5.58
CA LYS A 24 2.78 -25.29 5.63
C LYS A 24 1.88 -26.08 4.68
N ARG A 25 2.47 -26.77 3.70
CA ARG A 25 1.76 -27.76 2.88
C ARG A 25 2.35 -29.13 3.18
N ALA A 26 1.53 -30.05 3.69
CA ALA A 26 1.97 -31.42 3.90
C ALA A 26 2.44 -32.02 2.56
N GLY A 27 3.64 -32.61 2.56
CA GLY A 27 4.20 -33.36 1.42
C GLY A 27 4.64 -32.54 0.20
N ARG A 28 4.86 -31.22 0.33
CA ARG A 28 5.45 -30.37 -0.72
C ARG A 28 6.49 -29.42 -0.13
N ASP A 29 7.34 -28.87 -1.00
CA ASP A 29 8.19 -27.74 -0.65
C ASP A 29 7.36 -26.62 -0.03
N ALA A 30 7.93 -25.99 0.99
CA ALA A 30 7.26 -24.90 1.69
C ALA A 30 6.87 -23.79 0.71
N GLY A 31 5.69 -23.19 0.91
CA GLY A 31 5.25 -22.06 0.10
C GLY A 31 6.19 -20.86 0.24
N PRO A 32 6.04 -19.85 -0.64
CA PRO A 32 6.87 -18.65 -0.55
C PRO A 32 6.67 -17.90 0.77
N TRP A 33 7.68 -17.14 1.17
CA TRP A 33 7.59 -16.23 2.30
C TRP A 33 6.67 -15.03 2.03
N HIS A 34 5.94 -14.64 3.05
CA HIS A 34 5.04 -13.49 3.08
C HIS A 34 5.31 -12.63 4.31
N LEU A 35 5.09 -11.31 4.17
CA LEU A 35 4.95 -10.45 5.34
C LEU A 35 3.63 -10.80 6.06
N PRO A 36 3.61 -10.76 7.40
CA PRO A 36 2.36 -10.86 8.14
C PRO A 36 1.47 -9.64 7.86
N GLY A 37 0.23 -9.90 7.48
CA GLY A 37 -0.66 -8.88 6.94
C GLY A 37 -1.56 -9.40 5.83
N GLY A 38 -2.33 -8.51 5.20
CA GLY A 38 -3.31 -8.88 4.20
C GLY A 38 -4.34 -7.81 3.89
N VAL A 39 -5.39 -8.23 3.19
CA VAL A 39 -6.49 -7.35 2.78
C VAL A 39 -7.22 -6.80 4.00
N ILE A 40 -7.49 -5.50 4.01
CA ILE A 40 -8.17 -4.81 5.11
C ILE A 40 -9.69 -4.81 4.91
N ASP A 41 -10.43 -4.65 6.01
CA ASP A 41 -11.87 -4.49 5.95
C ASP A 41 -12.27 -3.09 5.44
N HIS A 42 -13.47 -2.99 4.86
CA HIS A 42 -13.98 -1.71 4.39
C HIS A 42 -14.10 -0.70 5.54
N GLY A 43 -13.38 0.41 5.43
CA GLY A 43 -13.39 1.49 6.43
C GLY A 43 -12.50 1.22 7.65
N GLU A 44 -11.77 0.10 7.67
CA GLU A 44 -10.76 -0.14 8.69
C GLU A 44 -9.53 0.75 8.43
N PRO A 45 -8.98 1.44 9.45
CA PRO A 45 -7.73 2.17 9.31
C PRO A 45 -6.57 1.20 9.01
N PRO A 46 -5.77 1.41 7.94
CA PRO A 46 -4.72 0.46 7.53
C PRO A 46 -3.71 0.15 8.63
N LYS A 47 -3.30 1.17 9.40
CA LYS A 47 -2.39 1.01 10.55
C LYS A 47 -2.95 0.06 11.63
N ARG A 48 -4.26 0.14 11.91
CA ARG A 48 -4.94 -0.77 12.86
C ARG A 48 -5.03 -2.18 12.28
N ALA A 49 -5.35 -2.30 10.99
CA ALA A 49 -5.43 -3.57 10.29
C ALA A 49 -4.08 -4.30 10.31
N ALA A 50 -2.96 -3.60 10.07
CA ALA A 50 -1.62 -4.19 10.12
C ALA A 50 -1.35 -4.88 11.46
N GLY A 51 -1.60 -4.21 12.59
CA GLY A 51 -1.37 -4.79 13.91
C GLY A 51 -2.26 -6.00 14.20
N ARG A 52 -3.55 -5.91 13.85
CA ARG A 52 -4.50 -7.02 13.97
C ARG A 52 -4.06 -8.24 13.15
N LEU A 53 -3.72 -8.03 11.88
CA LEU A 53 -3.34 -9.10 10.95
C LEU A 53 -2.00 -9.74 11.32
N VAL A 54 -1.04 -8.96 11.85
CA VAL A 54 0.19 -9.53 12.42
C VAL A 54 -0.13 -10.49 13.55
N GLY A 55 -0.98 -10.09 14.49
CA GLY A 55 -1.42 -10.96 15.59
C GLY A 55 -2.16 -12.21 15.10
N GLU A 56 -3.08 -12.07 14.14
CA GLU A 56 -3.83 -13.20 13.58
C GLU A 56 -2.92 -14.21 12.86
N HIS A 57 -1.89 -13.75 12.15
CA HIS A 57 -1.03 -14.62 11.35
C HIS A 57 0.16 -15.20 12.12
N THR A 58 0.62 -14.53 13.16
CA THR A 58 1.89 -14.87 13.85
C THR A 58 1.75 -15.12 15.34
N GLY A 59 0.69 -14.58 15.94
CA GLY A 59 0.48 -14.60 17.37
C GLY A 59 1.21 -13.58 18.20
N TYR A 60 2.03 -12.74 17.57
CA TYR A 60 2.68 -11.61 18.24
C TYR A 60 1.72 -10.43 18.34
N GLU A 61 1.67 -9.81 19.51
CA GLU A 61 1.11 -8.47 19.66
C GLU A 61 2.20 -7.46 19.30
N VAL A 62 1.86 -6.50 18.43
CA VAL A 62 2.82 -5.49 17.96
C VAL A 62 2.32 -4.07 18.17
N THR A 63 3.27 -3.16 18.36
CA THR A 63 3.03 -1.72 18.27
C THR A 63 3.35 -1.28 16.84
N VAL A 64 2.34 -0.82 16.10
CA VAL A 64 2.52 -0.37 14.72
C VAL A 64 3.02 1.07 14.68
N GLY A 65 4.14 1.28 14.00
CA GLY A 65 4.84 2.56 13.84
C GLY A 65 4.43 3.34 12.59
N ARG A 66 5.41 3.96 11.94
CA ARG A 66 5.25 4.74 10.70
C ARG A 66 5.07 3.83 9.48
N PRO A 67 4.44 4.31 8.39
CA PRO A 67 4.54 3.63 7.11
C PRO A 67 6.01 3.59 6.65
N LEU A 68 6.40 2.46 6.05
CA LEU A 68 7.70 2.25 5.43
C LEU A 68 7.55 2.35 3.91
N GLU A 69 6.58 1.63 3.35
CA GLU A 69 6.39 1.52 1.90
C GLU A 69 4.91 1.52 1.52
N ALA A 70 4.62 2.03 0.32
CA ALA A 70 3.31 2.02 -0.30
C ALA A 70 3.46 1.49 -1.73
N VAL A 71 3.20 0.20 -1.89
CA VAL A 71 3.47 -0.53 -3.14
C VAL A 71 2.21 -1.18 -3.66
N ALA A 72 2.23 -1.58 -4.92
CA ALA A 72 1.12 -2.31 -5.53
C ALA A 72 1.59 -3.54 -6.28
N VAL A 73 0.70 -4.51 -6.43
CA VAL A 73 0.89 -5.67 -7.31
C VAL A 73 -0.36 -5.81 -8.18
N ALA A 74 -0.19 -5.83 -9.49
CA ALA A 74 -1.27 -6.01 -10.46
C ALA A 74 -1.08 -7.32 -11.23
N ARG A 75 -1.90 -8.33 -10.93
CA ARG A 75 -1.79 -9.64 -11.57
C ARG A 75 -3.14 -10.31 -11.73
N ARG A 76 -3.35 -10.97 -12.88
CA ARG A 76 -4.57 -11.74 -13.20
C ARG A 76 -5.86 -10.94 -12.95
N GLY A 77 -5.86 -9.66 -13.36
CA GLY A 77 -7.02 -8.76 -13.24
C GLY A 77 -7.31 -8.25 -11.82
N VAL A 78 -6.43 -8.51 -10.85
CA VAL A 78 -6.49 -7.99 -9.48
C VAL A 78 -5.34 -7.01 -9.25
N HIS A 79 -5.65 -5.81 -8.76
CA HIS A 79 -4.68 -4.83 -8.29
C HIS A 79 -4.79 -4.75 -6.77
N THR A 80 -3.72 -5.03 -6.05
CA THR A 80 -3.65 -4.87 -4.59
C THR A 80 -2.70 -3.72 -4.26
N ASN A 81 -3.22 -2.65 -3.68
CA ASN A 81 -2.42 -1.59 -3.06
C ASN A 81 -2.13 -2.01 -1.62
N ALA A 82 -0.88 -1.89 -1.18
CA ALA A 82 -0.45 -2.30 0.14
C ALA A 82 0.35 -1.18 0.82
N ILE A 83 0.08 -0.95 2.11
CA ILE A 83 0.95 -0.15 2.97
C ILE A 83 1.68 -1.09 3.92
N ILE A 84 3.01 -1.02 3.92
CA ILE A 84 3.87 -1.76 4.86
C ILE A 84 4.22 -0.79 5.99
N TYR A 85 3.97 -1.20 7.23
CA TYR A 85 4.29 -0.43 8.42
C TYR A 85 5.44 -1.05 9.17
N ALA A 86 6.30 -0.22 9.76
CA ALA A 86 7.19 -0.69 10.82
C ALA A 86 6.35 -1.17 12.01
N ALA A 87 6.74 -2.26 12.63
CA ALA A 87 6.05 -2.76 13.81
C ALA A 87 7.03 -3.42 14.79
N ASP A 88 6.89 -3.07 16.06
CA ASP A 88 7.73 -3.58 17.13
C ASP A 88 6.96 -4.61 17.97
N VAL A 89 7.61 -5.71 18.33
CA VAL A 89 7.01 -6.73 19.20
C VAL A 89 6.74 -6.12 20.58
N LYS A 90 5.50 -6.24 21.03
CA LYS A 90 5.09 -5.93 22.41
C LYS A 90 5.06 -7.18 23.27
N SER A 91 4.55 -8.28 22.72
CA SER A 91 4.49 -9.59 23.38
C SER A 91 4.34 -10.70 22.33
N GLY A 92 4.61 -11.96 22.70
CA GLY A 92 4.46 -13.05 21.75
C GLY A 92 4.63 -14.45 22.32
N PRO A 93 4.47 -15.45 21.44
CA PRO A 93 3.21 -15.67 20.73
C PRO A 93 2.15 -16.21 21.71
N ALA A 94 0.92 -15.69 21.65
CA ALA A 94 -0.17 -16.10 22.54
C ALA A 94 -0.94 -17.37 22.08
N GLY A 95 -0.51 -18.57 22.49
CA GLY A 95 -1.21 -19.84 22.24
C GLY A 95 -0.69 -20.67 21.05
N ASP A 96 -1.39 -21.78 20.73
CA ASP A 96 -1.04 -22.68 19.61
C ASP A 96 -1.54 -22.11 18.28
N PHE A 97 -0.69 -21.34 17.59
CA PHE A 97 -1.00 -20.80 16.27
C PHE A 97 -0.97 -21.89 15.19
N ALA A 98 -2.15 -22.37 14.82
CA ALA A 98 -2.35 -23.46 13.87
C ALA A 98 -2.47 -23.04 12.39
N GLY A 99 -2.32 -21.74 12.06
CA GLY A 99 -2.70 -21.20 10.73
C GLY A 99 -1.58 -21.06 9.71
N GLU A 100 -0.43 -20.51 10.08
CA GLU A 100 0.73 -20.27 9.21
C GLU A 100 2.03 -20.51 10.01
N ALA A 101 3.10 -20.99 9.36
CA ALA A 101 4.40 -21.03 10.02
C ALA A 101 4.95 -19.61 10.09
N ALA A 102 4.88 -18.97 11.25
CA ALA A 102 5.63 -17.75 11.53
C ALA A 102 7.06 -18.12 11.96
N GLU A 103 8.06 -17.49 11.36
CA GLU A 103 9.48 -17.76 11.62
C GLU A 103 10.24 -16.43 11.62
N TRP A 104 11.20 -16.29 12.53
CA TRP A 104 12.22 -15.24 12.44
C TRP A 104 13.26 -15.67 11.41
N VAL A 105 13.35 -14.93 10.31
CA VAL A 105 14.16 -15.31 9.14
C VAL A 105 15.24 -14.26 8.91
N ASP A 106 16.45 -14.72 8.65
CA ASP A 106 17.53 -13.85 8.19
C ASP A 106 17.13 -13.18 6.85
N PRO A 107 17.24 -11.86 6.71
CA PRO A 107 16.91 -11.16 5.47
C PRO A 107 17.60 -11.70 4.21
N ALA A 108 18.86 -12.10 4.30
CA ALA A 108 19.61 -12.67 3.18
C ALA A 108 19.09 -14.07 2.81
N ARG A 109 18.70 -14.88 3.80
CA ARG A 109 18.03 -16.16 3.55
C ARG A 109 16.67 -15.96 2.89
N ALA A 110 15.86 -15.03 3.41
CA ALA A 110 14.55 -14.72 2.84
C ALA A 110 14.65 -14.26 1.37
N ALA A 111 15.67 -13.45 1.05
CA ALA A 111 15.98 -13.01 -0.30
C ALA A 111 16.37 -14.16 -1.25
N GLY A 112 17.05 -15.19 -0.74
CA GLY A 112 17.47 -16.36 -1.52
C GLY A 112 16.39 -17.43 -1.71
N GLU A 113 15.33 -17.41 -0.90
CA GLU A 113 14.19 -18.32 -1.00
C GLU A 113 13.02 -17.69 -1.76
N ALA A 114 12.05 -18.50 -2.20
CA ALA A 114 10.86 -17.97 -2.85
C ALA A 114 10.09 -17.05 -1.88
N HIS A 115 9.75 -15.84 -2.31
CA HIS A 115 9.02 -14.86 -1.51
C HIS A 115 8.08 -13.99 -2.36
N SER A 116 7.13 -13.36 -1.68
CA SER A 116 6.16 -12.45 -2.30
C SER A 116 6.77 -11.07 -2.60
N PRO A 117 6.22 -10.30 -3.56
CA PRO A 117 6.74 -8.96 -3.89
C PRO A 117 6.72 -7.98 -2.72
N PHE A 118 5.82 -8.16 -1.75
CA PHE A 118 5.78 -7.33 -0.55
C PHE A 118 6.96 -7.61 0.40
N VAL A 119 7.47 -8.85 0.41
CA VAL A 119 8.73 -9.16 1.11
C VAL A 119 9.89 -8.48 0.39
N SER A 120 9.92 -8.51 -0.95
CA SER A 120 10.94 -7.78 -1.72
C SER A 120 10.95 -6.30 -1.34
N ALA A 121 9.79 -5.65 -1.30
CA ALA A 121 9.65 -4.25 -0.88
C ALA A 121 10.19 -4.01 0.55
N ALA A 122 9.80 -4.82 1.54
CA ALA A 122 10.30 -4.69 2.91
C ALA A 122 11.81 -4.95 3.06
N LEU A 123 12.39 -5.74 2.17
CA LEU A 123 13.83 -6.03 2.14
C LEU A 123 14.62 -5.04 1.27
N GLY A 124 13.96 -4.06 0.63
CA GLY A 124 14.61 -3.12 -0.29
C GLY A 124 15.13 -3.78 -1.58
N LEU A 125 14.52 -4.88 -2.01
CA LEU A 125 14.89 -5.63 -3.21
C LEU A 125 14.09 -5.15 -4.42
N ALA A 126 14.75 -5.04 -5.56
CA ALA A 126 14.08 -4.81 -6.83
C ALA A 126 13.21 -6.02 -7.23
N ASP A 127 11.98 -5.75 -7.69
CA ASP A 127 11.03 -6.80 -8.05
C ASP A 127 10.10 -6.33 -9.18
N ASP A 128 10.20 -6.99 -10.34
CA ASP A 128 9.43 -6.67 -11.55
C ASP A 128 7.94 -7.02 -11.44
N ARG A 129 7.54 -7.75 -10.39
CA ARG A 129 6.15 -8.10 -10.11
C ARG A 129 5.42 -6.97 -9.39
N LEU A 130 6.15 -5.99 -8.85
CA LEU A 130 5.56 -4.77 -8.32
C LEU A 130 5.01 -3.93 -9.47
N ALA A 131 3.85 -3.33 -9.25
CA ALA A 131 3.27 -2.35 -10.14
C ALA A 131 4.23 -1.16 -10.27
N GLY A 132 4.28 -0.56 -11.46
CA GLY A 132 5.17 0.55 -11.78
C GLY A 132 4.40 1.68 -12.43
N ARG A 133 5.10 2.47 -13.26
CA ARG A 133 4.44 3.49 -14.08
C ARG A 133 3.58 2.83 -15.16
N VAL A 134 2.38 3.35 -15.36
CA VAL A 134 1.55 3.03 -16.53
C VAL A 134 1.59 4.22 -17.48
N ASP A 135 1.96 3.98 -18.72
CA ASP A 135 1.93 5.02 -19.75
C ASP A 135 0.48 5.35 -20.09
N LYS A 136 0.02 6.47 -19.56
CA LYS A 136 -1.26 7.06 -19.89
C LYS A 136 -0.98 8.23 -20.84
N ALA A 137 -1.69 8.27 -21.96
CA ALA A 137 -1.70 9.47 -22.79
C ALA A 137 -2.20 10.64 -21.92
N PRO A 138 -1.48 11.78 -21.87
CA PRO A 138 -1.91 12.94 -21.11
C PRO A 138 -3.37 13.24 -21.45
N GLN A 139 -4.22 13.37 -20.43
CA GLN A 139 -5.58 13.86 -20.68
C GLN A 139 -5.48 15.35 -21.00
N GLU A 140 -5.43 15.68 -22.30
CA GLU A 140 -5.45 17.07 -22.77
C GLU A 140 -6.73 17.82 -22.36
N THR A 141 -7.80 17.09 -22.05
CA THR A 141 -9.07 17.67 -21.62
C THR A 141 -9.52 17.12 -20.28
N ARG A 142 -9.84 18.03 -19.36
CA ARG A 142 -10.45 17.70 -18.06
C ARG A 142 -11.82 17.08 -18.32
N PRO A 143 -12.09 15.83 -17.89
CA PRO A 143 -13.35 15.15 -18.20
C PRO A 143 -14.52 15.90 -17.56
N VAL A 144 -15.56 16.21 -18.34
CA VAL A 144 -16.78 16.90 -17.87
C VAL A 144 -17.25 16.28 -16.54
N PRO A 145 -17.59 17.08 -15.51
CA PRO A 145 -18.04 16.56 -14.23
C PRO A 145 -19.11 15.49 -14.43
N PRO A 146 -19.00 14.33 -13.78
CA PRO A 146 -20.00 13.29 -13.95
C PRO A 146 -21.38 13.83 -13.55
N ALA A 147 -22.40 13.52 -14.35
CA ALA A 147 -23.77 13.87 -14.02
C ALA A 147 -24.10 13.39 -12.59
N LYS A 148 -24.86 14.22 -11.85
CA LYS A 148 -25.24 13.91 -10.46
C LYS A 148 -25.71 12.45 -10.36
N ALA A 149 -25.08 11.68 -9.47
CA ALA A 149 -25.38 10.26 -9.31
C ALA A 149 -26.89 10.05 -9.12
N LYS A 150 -27.49 9.15 -9.91
CA LYS A 150 -28.92 8.79 -9.80
C LYS A 150 -29.21 8.30 -8.38
N LYS A 151 -30.35 8.72 -7.80
CA LYS A 151 -30.82 8.23 -6.50
C LYS A 151 -30.97 6.70 -6.55
N GLY A 152 -30.14 5.98 -5.80
CA GLY A 152 -30.13 4.53 -5.70
C GLY A 152 -29.26 4.08 -4.52
N ARG A 153 -29.27 2.79 -4.18
CA ARG A 153 -28.38 2.24 -3.13
C ARG A 153 -26.93 2.50 -3.53
N ARG A 154 -26.26 3.44 -2.86
CA ARG A 154 -24.82 3.69 -3.03
C ARG A 154 -24.09 2.39 -2.69
N ARG A 155 -23.44 1.76 -3.67
CA ARG A 155 -22.49 0.67 -3.38
C ARG A 155 -21.39 1.27 -2.51
N ARG A 156 -21.04 0.59 -1.42
CA ARG A 156 -19.87 0.96 -0.60
C ARG A 156 -18.65 0.89 -1.50
N GLY A 157 -18.01 2.03 -1.72
CA GLY A 157 -16.80 2.15 -2.54
C GLY A 157 -15.63 2.49 -1.63
N GLN A 158 -14.55 1.75 -1.78
CA GLN A 158 -13.27 2.06 -1.18
C GLN A 158 -12.27 2.26 -2.32
N ARG A 159 -11.50 3.35 -2.27
CA ARG A 159 -10.46 3.67 -3.24
C ARG A 159 -9.14 3.88 -2.52
N PHE A 160 -8.05 3.49 -3.15
CA PHE A 160 -6.71 3.87 -2.74
C PHE A 160 -6.32 5.13 -3.51
N GLY A 161 -5.84 6.15 -2.80
CA GLY A 161 -5.40 7.38 -3.42
C GLY A 161 -4.06 7.82 -2.83
N ALA A 162 -3.28 8.50 -3.66
CA ALA A 162 -1.97 9.01 -3.30
C ALA A 162 -1.98 10.54 -3.48
N TYR A 163 -1.55 11.26 -2.45
CA TYR A 163 -1.55 12.72 -2.38
C TYR A 163 -0.19 13.21 -1.94
N GLY A 164 0.29 14.28 -2.57
CA GLY A 164 1.61 14.84 -2.32
C GLY A 164 1.55 16.08 -1.43
N VAL A 165 2.40 16.14 -0.41
CA VAL A 165 2.79 17.41 0.21
C VAL A 165 3.99 17.93 -0.57
N VAL A 166 3.72 18.81 -1.53
CA VAL A 166 4.76 19.36 -2.42
C VAL A 166 5.16 20.73 -1.89
N ALA A 167 6.45 20.90 -1.60
CA ALA A 167 7.02 22.16 -1.13
C ALA A 167 8.02 22.71 -2.14
N ASP A 168 8.04 24.03 -2.32
CA ASP A 168 9.13 24.69 -3.05
C ASP A 168 10.36 24.93 -2.15
N VAL A 169 11.39 25.56 -2.72
CA VAL A 169 12.65 25.86 -2.00
C VAL A 169 12.47 26.82 -0.82
N ASP A 170 11.38 27.59 -0.80
CA ASP A 170 11.03 28.52 0.28
C ASP A 170 10.14 27.84 1.34
N GLY A 171 9.81 26.56 1.18
CA GLY A 171 8.95 25.79 2.09
C GLY A 171 7.45 26.07 1.92
N ARG A 172 7.02 26.73 0.84
CA ARG A 172 5.59 26.97 0.56
C ARG A 172 4.97 25.70 -0.02
N ILE A 173 3.75 25.38 0.42
CA ILE A 173 3.05 24.17 -0.02
C ILE A 173 2.17 24.46 -1.24
N LEU A 174 2.33 23.63 -2.28
CA LEU A 174 1.46 23.64 -3.45
C LEU A 174 0.11 23.01 -3.11
N LEU A 175 -0.96 23.74 -3.43
CA LEU A 175 -2.34 23.27 -3.30
C LEU A 175 -3.02 23.37 -4.67
N ALA A 176 -3.89 22.40 -4.96
CA ALA A 176 -4.79 22.45 -6.10
C ALA A 176 -6.17 22.92 -5.65
N ARG A 177 -6.88 23.68 -6.50
CA ARG A 177 -8.27 24.09 -6.25
C ARG A 177 -9.21 23.25 -7.09
N ILE A 178 -10.18 22.62 -6.45
CA ILE A 178 -11.19 21.83 -7.17
C ILE A 178 -12.03 22.79 -8.03
N ALA A 179 -12.13 22.51 -9.33
CA ALA A 179 -12.94 23.31 -10.22
C ALA A 179 -14.42 23.31 -9.82
N GLU A 180 -15.12 24.39 -10.12
CA GLU A 180 -16.56 24.50 -9.92
C GLU A 180 -17.29 23.37 -10.66
N GLY A 181 -18.36 22.85 -10.04
CA GLY A 181 -19.16 21.76 -10.60
C GLY A 181 -18.69 20.34 -10.26
N TYR A 182 -17.52 20.15 -9.66
CA TYR A 182 -17.09 18.87 -9.08
C TYR A 182 -17.47 18.74 -7.60
N PRO A 183 -17.52 17.51 -7.04
CA PRO A 183 -17.66 17.33 -5.60
C PRO A 183 -16.54 18.05 -4.84
N GLY A 184 -16.90 19.02 -3.99
CA GLY A 184 -15.92 19.86 -3.30
C GLY A 184 -15.44 21.07 -4.11
N GLY A 185 -16.10 21.45 -5.20
CA GLY A 185 -15.76 22.63 -6.00
C GLY A 185 -15.49 23.88 -5.16
N GLY A 186 -14.44 24.61 -5.53
CA GLY A 186 -14.01 25.83 -4.87
C GLY A 186 -13.09 25.63 -3.67
N THR A 187 -12.89 24.40 -3.16
CA THR A 187 -11.98 24.11 -2.04
C THR A 187 -10.55 23.82 -2.51
N TRP A 188 -9.60 24.04 -1.61
CA TRP A 188 -8.18 23.70 -1.80
C TRP A 188 -7.87 22.31 -1.21
N HIS A 189 -7.01 21.56 -1.88
CA HIS A 189 -6.55 20.24 -1.47
C HIS A 189 -5.08 20.03 -1.85
N LEU A 190 -4.45 19.00 -1.27
CA LEU A 190 -3.17 18.51 -1.76
C LEU A 190 -3.37 17.95 -3.18
N PRO A 191 -2.41 18.18 -4.10
CA PRO A 191 -2.45 17.57 -5.41
C PRO A 191 -2.34 16.05 -5.28
N GLY A 192 -3.14 15.32 -6.06
CA GLY A 192 -3.18 13.86 -5.97
C GLY A 192 -4.55 13.27 -6.30
N GLY A 193 -4.57 11.94 -6.43
CA GLY A 193 -5.75 11.26 -6.95
C GLY A 193 -5.74 9.75 -6.74
N GLY A 194 -6.53 9.07 -7.55
CA GLY A 194 -6.68 7.61 -7.47
C GLY A 194 -5.54 6.89 -8.16
N VAL A 195 -5.18 5.71 -7.65
CA VAL A 195 -4.22 4.83 -8.32
C VAL A 195 -4.92 4.05 -9.43
N ASP A 196 -4.39 4.12 -10.65
CA ASP A 196 -4.94 3.40 -11.80
C ASP A 196 -4.53 1.91 -11.78
N PHE A 197 -5.21 1.07 -12.58
CA PHE A 197 -4.89 -0.36 -12.62
C PHE A 197 -3.48 -0.58 -13.20
N GLY A 198 -2.62 -1.33 -12.51
CA GLY A 198 -1.22 -1.53 -12.92
C GLY A 198 -0.24 -0.45 -12.45
N GLU A 199 -0.75 0.63 -11.88
CA GLU A 199 0.06 1.77 -11.43
C GLU A 199 0.55 1.60 -9.98
N SER A 200 1.75 2.07 -9.65
CA SER A 200 2.20 2.19 -8.26
C SER A 200 1.62 3.45 -7.59
N PRO A 201 1.44 3.47 -6.25
CA PRO A 201 1.06 4.70 -5.55
C PRO A 201 1.99 5.89 -5.82
N GLU A 202 3.30 5.63 -5.92
CA GLU A 202 4.32 6.64 -6.26
C GLU A 202 4.12 7.20 -7.68
N ALA A 203 3.93 6.34 -8.68
CA ALA A 203 3.68 6.78 -10.05
C ALA A 203 2.35 7.55 -10.15
N ALA A 204 1.33 7.11 -9.41
CA ALA A 204 0.03 7.76 -9.36
C ALA A 204 0.14 9.19 -8.84
N VAL A 205 0.81 9.42 -7.71
CA VAL A 205 0.93 10.79 -7.17
C VAL A 205 1.74 11.70 -8.08
N ALA A 206 2.82 11.21 -8.70
CA ALA A 206 3.59 11.98 -9.67
C ALA A 206 2.74 12.38 -10.89
N ARG A 207 1.98 11.42 -11.45
CA ARG A 207 1.06 11.67 -12.55
C ARG A 207 0.00 12.70 -12.18
N GLU A 208 -0.66 12.53 -11.04
CA GLU A 208 -1.75 13.41 -10.60
C GLU A 208 -1.25 14.83 -10.31
N ILE A 209 -0.05 14.98 -9.72
CA ILE A 209 0.57 16.32 -9.55
C ILE A 209 0.76 16.99 -10.91
N TYR A 210 1.32 16.29 -11.90
CA TYR A 210 1.50 16.84 -13.23
C TYR A 210 0.15 17.17 -13.91
N GLU A 211 -0.83 16.26 -13.85
CA GLU A 211 -2.16 16.45 -14.46
C GLU A 211 -2.91 17.64 -13.85
N GLU A 212 -2.81 17.86 -12.53
CA GLU A 212 -3.54 18.93 -11.85
C GLU A 212 -2.82 20.28 -11.85
N THR A 213 -1.48 20.28 -11.94
CA THR A 213 -0.68 21.50 -11.69
C THR A 213 0.33 21.83 -12.79
N GLY A 214 0.59 20.90 -13.72
CA GLY A 214 1.62 21.02 -14.75
C GLY A 214 3.06 20.93 -14.22
N GLN A 215 3.26 20.59 -12.94
CA GLN A 215 4.57 20.49 -12.33
C GLN A 215 5.09 19.05 -12.34
N ASP A 216 6.37 18.87 -12.66
CA ASP A 216 7.07 17.63 -12.38
C ASP A 216 7.44 17.56 -10.90
N ALA A 217 7.24 16.40 -10.27
CA ALA A 217 7.54 16.18 -8.86
C ALA A 217 8.48 14.98 -8.68
N LEU A 218 9.50 15.16 -7.85
CA LEU A 218 10.27 14.06 -7.28
C LEU A 218 9.52 13.56 -6.04
N VAL A 219 9.04 12.32 -6.09
CA VAL A 219 8.30 11.72 -4.97
C VAL A 219 9.29 11.29 -3.89
N GLY A 220 9.08 11.78 -2.67
CA GLY A 220 9.89 11.46 -1.50
C GLY A 220 9.25 10.40 -0.60
N GLY A 221 9.68 10.38 0.66
CA GLY A 221 9.18 9.42 1.66
C GLY A 221 7.70 9.61 2.04
N LEU A 222 7.13 8.56 2.62
CA LEU A 222 5.75 8.55 3.12
C LEU A 222 5.62 9.31 4.45
N LEU A 223 4.43 9.90 4.66
CA LEU A 223 4.02 10.63 5.86
C LEU A 223 3.03 9.81 6.71
#